data_AF-A0AAW4E4N4-F1
#
_entry.id   AF-A0AAW4E4N4-F1
#
_cell.length_a   1.000
_cell.length_b   1.000
_cell.length_c   1.000
_cell.angle_alpha   90.00
_cell.angle_beta   90.00
_cell.angle_gamma   90.00
#
_symmetry.space_group_name_H-M   'P 1'
#
loop_
_entity.id
_entity.type
_entity.pdbx_description
1 polymer ?
#
loop_
_entity_poly.entity_id
_entity_poly.type
_entity_poly.pdbx_seq_one_letter_code
_entity_poly.pdbx_strand_id
1 'polypeptide(L)'
;MDIEKLKQKTQKLREAIEDLEKSDRVVEKLRIEIEPLMTLAESGMIPVKLQWRDIPGRYLFTEESLQQYPLLEHAFAEFRI
;
A
#
# COMPACT_ATOMS: atom_id res chain seq x y z
N MET A 1 -13.72 13.66 -0.40
CA MET A 1 -12.69 12.62 -0.53
C MET A 1 -11.78 13.07 -1.65
N ASP A 2 -10.52 13.39 -1.37
CA ASP A 2 -9.60 13.93 -2.37
C ASP A 2 -9.02 12.76 -3.19
N ILE A 3 -9.72 12.38 -4.27
CA ILE A 3 -9.31 11.28 -5.16
C ILE A 3 -7.90 11.54 -5.72
N GLU A 4 -7.54 12.80 -5.98
CA GLU A 4 -6.19 13.18 -6.42
C GLU A 4 -5.12 12.89 -5.36
N LYS A 5 -5.39 13.19 -4.08
CA LYS A 5 -4.44 12.88 -3.00
C LYS A 5 -4.31 11.38 -2.80
N LEU A 6 -5.41 10.64 -2.90
CA LEU A 6 -5.38 9.18 -2.85
C LEU A 6 -4.51 8.64 -3.97
N LYS A 7 -4.73 9.07 -5.22
CA LYS A 7 -3.94 8.65 -6.38
C LYS A 7 -2.45 8.94 -6.21
N GLN A 8 -2.09 10.12 -5.69
CA GLN A 8 -0.69 10.44 -5.38
C GLN A 8 -0.10 9.51 -4.31
N LYS A 9 -0.86 9.17 -3.26
CA LYS A 9 -0.44 8.23 -2.22
C LYS A 9 -0.28 6.82 -2.78
N THR A 10 -1.20 6.37 -3.64
CA THR A 10 -1.12 5.08 -4.35
C THR A 10 0.16 4.99 -5.17
N GLN A 11 0.48 6.05 -5.90
CA GLN A 11 1.65 6.07 -6.76
C GLN A 11 2.94 5.98 -5.96
N LYS A 12 3.07 6.78 -4.88
CA LYS A 12 4.21 6.69 -3.95
C LYS A 12 4.37 5.31 -3.33
N LEU A 13 3.25 4.67 -2.96
CA LEU A 13 3.26 3.32 -2.41
C LEU A 13 3.74 2.30 -3.45
N ARG A 14 3.25 2.39 -4.69
CA ARG A 14 3.70 1.52 -5.78
C ARG A 14 5.20 1.68 -6.04
N GLU A 15 5.70 2.91 -6.10
CA GLU A 15 7.15 3.16 -6.30
C GLU A 15 7.99 2.57 -5.16
N ALA A 16 7.56 2.72 -3.90
CA ALA A 16 8.26 2.15 -2.75
C ALA A 16 8.27 0.62 -2.77
N ILE A 17 7.17 0.01 -3.22
CA ILE A 17 7.05 -1.45 -3.36
C ILE A 17 7.92 -1.94 -4.53
N GLU A 18 7.90 -1.32 -5.71
CA GLU A 18 8.69 -1.75 -6.88
C GLU A 18 10.21 -1.66 -6.64
N ASP A 19 10.66 -0.70 -5.82
CA ASP A 19 12.06 -0.58 -5.44
C ASP A 19 12.49 -1.75 -4.53
N LEU A 20 11.60 -2.14 -3.61
CA LEU A 20 11.89 -3.15 -2.60
C LEU A 20 11.50 -4.58 -3.02
N GLU A 21 10.56 -4.80 -3.97
CA GLU A 21 10.12 -6.13 -4.41
C GLU A 21 11.26 -6.93 -5.05
N LYS A 22 12.25 -6.24 -5.61
CA LYS A 22 13.47 -6.85 -6.18
C LYS A 22 14.40 -7.43 -5.12
N SER A 23 14.32 -6.88 -3.91
CA SER A 23 15.18 -7.24 -2.78
C SER A 23 14.47 -8.15 -1.77
N ASP A 24 13.15 -8.02 -1.64
CA ASP A 24 12.36 -8.70 -0.63
C ASP A 24 11.06 -9.30 -1.20
N ARG A 25 10.95 -10.63 -1.08
CA ARG A 25 9.76 -11.40 -1.51
C ARG A 25 8.52 -11.06 -0.69
N VAL A 26 8.69 -10.58 0.53
CA VAL A 26 7.58 -10.15 1.38
C VAL A 26 6.94 -8.90 0.80
N VAL A 27 7.74 -8.00 0.22
CA VAL A 27 7.24 -6.82 -0.48
C VAL A 27 6.52 -7.20 -1.78
N GLU A 28 7.05 -8.16 -2.53
CA GLU A 28 6.34 -8.72 -3.70
C GLU A 28 4.96 -9.26 -3.29
N LYS A 29 4.87 -9.99 -2.18
CA LYS A 29 3.60 -10.50 -1.65
C LYS A 29 2.67 -9.37 -1.23
N LEU A 30 3.19 -8.33 -0.55
CA LEU A 30 2.44 -7.12 -0.22
C LEU A 30 1.87 -6.47 -1.48
N ARG A 31 2.66 -6.38 -2.54
CA ARG A 31 2.25 -5.84 -3.83
C ARG A 31 1.03 -6.57 -4.37
N ILE A 32 1.11 -7.89 -4.48
CA ILE A 32 0.04 -8.72 -5.06
C ILE A 32 -1.26 -8.55 -4.25
N GLU A 33 -1.15 -8.50 -2.93
CA GLU A 33 -2.28 -8.31 -2.02
C GLU A 33 -2.91 -6.91 -2.16
N ILE A 34 -2.10 -5.85 -2.28
CA ILE A 34 -2.58 -4.46 -2.33
C ILE A 34 -2.88 -3.96 -3.74
N GLU A 35 -2.37 -4.58 -4.80
CA GLU A 35 -2.58 -4.21 -6.21
C GLU A 35 -4.05 -4.05 -6.63
N PRO A 36 -5.00 -4.95 -6.26
CA PRO A 36 -6.42 -4.70 -6.54
C PRO A 36 -6.94 -3.44 -5.84
N LEU A 37 -6.47 -3.16 -4.62
CA LEU A 37 -6.84 -1.96 -3.86
C LEU A 37 -6.25 -0.69 -4.49
N MET A 38 -4.99 -0.74 -4.90
CA MET A 38 -4.32 0.35 -5.63
C MET A 38 -5.04 0.66 -6.94
N THR A 39 -5.44 -0.37 -7.69
CA THR A 39 -6.17 -0.21 -8.95
C THR A 39 -7.52 0.49 -8.74
N LEU A 40 -8.25 0.14 -7.68
CA LEU A 40 -9.50 0.81 -7.30
C LEU A 40 -9.24 2.27 -6.88
N ALA A 41 -8.15 2.53 -6.14
CA ALA A 41 -7.73 3.87 -5.73
C ALA A 41 -7.40 4.77 -6.92
N GLU A 42 -6.64 4.25 -7.90
CA GLU A 42 -6.29 4.96 -9.13
C GLU A 42 -7.50 5.22 -10.02
N SER A 43 -8.45 4.30 -10.04
CA SER A 43 -9.71 4.42 -10.79
C SER A 43 -10.72 5.37 -10.11
N GLY A 44 -10.41 5.88 -8.92
CA GLY A 44 -11.34 6.70 -8.12
C GLY A 44 -12.59 5.94 -7.67
N MET A 45 -12.58 4.61 -7.78
CA MET A 45 -13.69 3.72 -7.44
C MET A 45 -13.54 3.13 -6.03
N ILE A 46 -12.87 3.84 -5.11
CA ILE A 46 -12.87 3.45 -3.70
C ILE A 46 -14.14 4.01 -3.06
N PRO A 47 -15.11 3.15 -2.69
CA PRO A 47 -16.41 3.61 -2.22
C PRO A 47 -16.39 3.99 -0.74
N VAL A 48 -15.33 3.64 0.01
CA VAL A 48 -15.28 3.74 1.47
C VAL A 48 -13.93 4.21 1.97
N LYS A 49 -13.93 4.88 3.14
CA LYS A 49 -12.70 5.20 3.88
C LYS A 49 -11.97 3.91 4.24
N LEU A 50 -10.85 3.65 3.57
CA LEU A 50 -10.00 2.50 3.87
C LEU A 50 -9.39 2.68 5.24
N GLN A 51 -9.81 1.86 6.21
CA GLN A 51 -9.12 1.81 7.48
C GLN A 51 -7.92 0.86 7.38
N TRP A 52 -6.97 1.01 8.29
CA TRP A 52 -5.81 0.11 8.39
C TRP A 52 -6.16 -1.38 8.44
N ARG A 53 -7.39 -1.72 8.86
CA ARG A 53 -7.87 -3.10 8.93
C ARG A 53 -8.39 -3.64 7.60
N ASP A 54 -8.81 -2.76 6.70
CA ASP A 54 -9.34 -3.08 5.38
C ASP A 54 -8.24 -3.19 4.33
N ILE A 55 -7.03 -2.71 4.63
CA ILE A 55 -5.89 -2.77 3.72
C ILE A 55 -5.25 -4.17 3.80
N PRO A 56 -5.24 -4.93 2.69
CA PRO A 56 -4.63 -6.25 2.63
C PRO A 56 -3.11 -6.14 2.72
N GLY A 57 -2.47 -7.18 3.27
CA GLY A 57 -1.02 -7.21 3.48
C GLY A 57 -0.50 -6.45 4.71
N ARG A 58 -1.36 -5.82 5.52
CA ARG A 58 -0.95 -5.16 6.78
C ARG A 58 -0.18 -6.10 7.74
N TYR A 59 -0.50 -7.39 7.71
CA TYR A 59 0.09 -8.40 8.58
C TYR A 59 1.56 -8.64 8.24
N LEU A 60 1.98 -8.36 7.00
CA LEU A 60 3.36 -8.52 6.55
C LEU A 60 4.32 -7.54 7.27
N PHE A 61 3.83 -6.40 7.74
CA PHE A 61 4.60 -5.47 8.58
C PHE A 61 4.95 -6.04 9.94
N THR A 62 4.01 -6.78 10.54
CA THR A 62 4.18 -7.35 11.89
C THR A 62 4.73 -8.77 11.87
N GLU A 63 4.36 -9.59 10.89
CA GLU A 63 4.70 -11.02 10.82
C GLU A 63 5.97 -11.27 9.99
N GLU A 64 6.18 -10.51 8.93
CA GLU A 64 7.27 -10.74 7.97
C GLU A 64 8.30 -9.60 7.96
N SER A 65 8.34 -8.83 9.06
CA SER A 65 9.34 -7.79 9.32
C SER A 65 9.41 -6.65 8.28
N LEU A 66 8.35 -6.36 7.52
CA LEU A 66 8.34 -5.17 6.64
C LEU A 66 8.45 -3.85 7.41
N GLN A 67 8.23 -3.85 8.74
CA GLN A 67 8.51 -2.71 9.63
C GLN A 67 9.98 -2.22 9.54
N GLN A 68 10.91 -3.03 9.01
CA GLN A 68 12.28 -2.59 8.72
C GLN A 68 12.35 -1.52 7.63
N TYR A 69 11.29 -1.35 6.83
CA TYR A 69 11.17 -0.37 5.76
C TYR A 69 10.22 0.76 6.18
N PRO A 70 10.70 1.77 6.93
CA PRO A 70 9.85 2.84 7.46
C PRO A 70 9.20 3.67 6.35
N LEU A 71 9.86 3.82 5.19
CA LEU A 71 9.28 4.51 4.03
C LEU A 71 8.08 3.77 3.45
N LEU A 72 8.18 2.44 3.36
CA LEU A 72 7.10 1.58 2.89
C LEU A 72 5.93 1.60 3.88
N GLU A 73 6.23 1.45 5.17
CA GLU A 73 5.23 1.51 6.23
C GLU A 73 4.51 2.86 6.26
N HIS A 74 5.25 3.96 6.12
CA HIS A 74 4.68 5.30 6.08
C HIS A 74 3.79 5.49 4.84
N ALA A 75 4.24 5.08 3.65
CA ALA A 75 3.43 5.15 2.44
C ALA A 75 2.14 4.32 2.55
N PHE A 76 2.24 3.13 3.15
CA PHE A 76 1.11 2.24 3.39
C PHE A 76 0.13 2.82 4.44
N ALA A 77 0.65 3.48 5.48
CA ALA A 77 -0.15 4.20 6.48
C ALA A 77 -0.77 5.48 5.95
N GLU A 78 -0.12 6.17 5.02
CA GLU A 78 -0.70 7.33 4.35
C GLU A 78 -1.78 6.96 3.36
N PHE A 79 -1.73 5.77 2.74
CA PHE A 79 -2.72 5.29 1.78
C PHE A 79 -4.15 5.21 2.36
N ARG A 80 -4.31 5.13 3.69
CA ARG A 80 -5.62 5.21 4.36
C ARG A 80 -6.31 6.59 4.18
N ILE A 81 -7.63 6.62 4.17
CA ILE A 81 -8.47 7.83 3.92
C ILE A 81 -9.45 8.09 5.06
#